data_AF-A0A834ARN8-F1
#
_entry.id   AF-A0A834ARN8-F1
#
_cell.length_a   1.000
_cell.length_b   1.000
_cell.length_c   1.000
_cell.angle_alpha   90.00
_cell.angle_beta   90.00
_cell.angle_gamma   90.00
#
_symmetry.space_group_name_H-M   'P 1'
#
loop_
_entity.id
_entity.type
_entity.pdbx_description
1 polymer ?
#
loop_
_entity_poly.entity_id
_entity_poly.type
_entity_poly.pdbx_seq_one_letter_code
_entity_poly.pdbx_strand_id
1 'polypeptide(L)'
;METGKGASKKQAKRNAAEKFLAKFSNISPENHISLTNVVGHSLGCTWHSLRNSPGEKINQLKRSLLSIPNTDYIQLLSEIAKEQGFNITYLDIEELSANGQYQCLAELSTSPITVCHGSGISCGNAQSDAAHNALQYLKIIAERK
;
A
#
# COMPACT_ATOMS: atom_id res chain seq x y z
N MET A 1 24.66 25.02 -6.64
CA MET A 1 25.41 23.94 -5.96
C MET A 1 25.70 24.38 -4.54
N GLU A 2 25.24 23.62 -3.54
CA GLU A 2 25.53 23.92 -2.13
C GLU A 2 26.92 23.39 -1.75
N THR A 3 27.73 24.25 -1.14
CA THR A 3 29.07 23.87 -0.67
C THR A 3 29.11 23.88 0.85
N GLY A 4 29.57 22.78 1.44
CA GLY A 4 29.86 22.68 2.86
C GLY A 4 31.34 22.82 3.13
N LYS A 5 31.70 23.57 4.16
CA LYS A 5 33.07 23.65 4.69
C LYS A 5 33.15 22.81 5.95
N GLY A 6 34.26 22.13 6.17
CA GLY A 6 34.51 21.34 7.37
C GLY A 6 35.96 20.89 7.45
N ALA A 7 36.41 20.50 8.64
CA ALA A 7 37.79 20.06 8.88
C ALA A 7 38.17 18.76 8.13
N SER A 8 37.19 18.08 7.53
CA SER A 8 37.40 16.91 6.68
C SER A 8 36.45 16.91 5.49
N LYS A 9 36.80 16.17 4.43
CA LYS A 9 35.93 15.94 3.27
C LYS A 9 34.57 15.34 3.67
N LYS A 10 34.53 14.47 4.68
CA LYS A 10 33.29 13.87 5.21
C LYS A 10 32.40 14.94 5.85
N GLN A 11 32.98 15.81 6.67
CA GLN A 11 32.26 16.89 7.32
C GLN A 11 31.84 17.98 6.34
N ALA A 12 32.67 18.29 5.34
CA ALA A 12 32.31 19.19 4.24
C ALA A 12 31.09 18.69 3.46
N LYS A 13 31.03 17.40 3.11
CA LYS A 13 29.86 16.80 2.45
C LYS A 13 28.61 16.83 3.33
N ARG A 14 28.76 16.48 4.62
CA ARG A 14 27.65 16.52 5.59
C ARG A 14 27.09 17.94 5.72
N ASN A 15 27.95 18.93 5.88
CA ASN A 15 27.56 20.32 6.01
C ASN A 15 26.94 20.87 4.70
N ALA A 16 27.37 20.36 3.54
CA ALA A 16 26.74 20.70 2.26
C ALA A 16 25.31 20.16 2.19
N ALA A 17 25.10 18.91 2.63
CA ALA A 17 23.79 18.28 2.69
C ALA A 17 22.86 18.97 3.71
N GLU A 18 23.36 19.32 4.90
CA GLU A 18 22.58 20.03 5.92
C GLU A 18 22.14 21.42 5.44
N LYS A 19 23.01 22.16 4.72
CA LYS A 19 22.63 23.44 4.11
C LYS A 19 21.58 23.29 3.00
N PHE A 20 21.66 22.23 2.22
CA PHE A 20 20.65 21.93 1.20
C PHE A 20 19.28 21.65 1.84
N LEU A 21 19.25 20.85 2.92
CA LEU A 21 18.02 20.54 3.67
C LEU A 21 17.42 21.77 4.34
N ALA A 22 18.23 22.65 4.93
CA ALA A 22 17.77 23.89 5.56
C ALA A 22 17.21 24.90 4.54
N LYS A 23 17.68 24.88 3.28
CA LYS A 23 17.07 25.68 2.21
C LYS A 23 15.71 25.13 1.81
N PHE A 24 15.53 23.81 1.87
CA PHE A 24 14.24 23.17 1.61
C PHE A 24 13.17 23.53 2.65
N SER A 25 13.55 23.71 3.93
CA SER A 25 12.61 24.10 4.99
C SER A 25 12.15 25.56 4.93
N ASN A 26 12.84 26.42 4.17
CA ASN A 26 12.55 27.85 4.08
C ASN A 26 11.79 28.25 2.79
N ILE A 27 11.30 27.28 2.02
CA ILE A 27 10.49 27.55 0.82
C ILE A 27 9.08 27.93 1.30
N SER A 28 8.63 29.13 0.93
CA SER A 28 7.31 29.69 1.28
C SER A 28 6.16 28.72 0.98
N PRO A 29 5.14 28.60 1.85
CA PRO A 29 3.99 27.73 1.64
C PRO A 29 3.18 28.09 0.39
N GLU A 30 3.33 29.26 -0.22
CA GLU A 30 2.53 29.60 -1.42
C GLU A 30 3.00 28.93 -2.72
N ASN A 31 4.16 28.27 -2.72
CA ASN A 31 4.56 27.34 -3.78
C ASN A 31 4.61 25.92 -3.24
N HIS A 32 3.44 25.42 -2.79
CA HIS A 32 3.23 24.02 -2.40
C HIS A 32 3.35 23.06 -3.60
N ILE A 33 4.53 23.02 -4.22
CA ILE A 33 5.11 21.77 -4.63
C ILE A 33 5.72 21.17 -3.38
N SER A 34 4.87 20.77 -2.43
CA SER A 34 5.26 19.77 -1.45
C SER A 34 5.90 18.63 -2.25
N LEU A 35 6.97 18.00 -1.76
CA LEU A 35 7.42 16.75 -2.38
C LEU A 35 6.30 15.69 -2.41
N THR A 36 5.22 15.90 -1.64
CA THR A 36 3.96 15.15 -1.70
C THR A 36 3.13 15.41 -2.96
N ASN A 37 3.41 16.47 -3.73
CA ASN A 37 2.61 16.90 -4.90
C ASN A 37 3.33 16.64 -6.23
N VAL A 38 4.66 16.49 -6.27
CA VAL A 38 5.34 15.81 -7.42
C VAL A 38 5.25 14.29 -7.27
N VAL A 39 5.10 13.81 -6.02
CA VAL A 39 4.70 12.44 -5.68
C VAL A 39 3.17 12.43 -5.50
N GLY A 40 2.45 12.87 -6.54
CA GLY A 40 0.99 13.07 -6.54
C GLY A 40 0.16 11.78 -6.56
N HIS A 41 0.80 10.63 -6.47
CA HIS A 41 0.22 9.45 -5.84
C HIS A 41 0.94 9.32 -4.52
N SER A 42 0.21 9.10 -3.43
CA SER A 42 0.73 8.62 -2.15
C SER A 42 2.03 7.84 -2.34
N LEU A 43 2.98 7.95 -1.41
CA LEU A 43 4.00 6.91 -1.26
C LEU A 43 3.25 5.61 -0.98
N GLY A 44 2.75 4.99 -2.04
CA GLY A 44 1.78 3.93 -1.97
C GLY A 44 2.44 2.77 -1.30
N CYS A 45 1.62 1.86 -0.80
CA CYS A 45 2.11 0.63 -0.25
C CYS A 45 2.92 -0.14 -1.31
N THR A 46 4.25 0.02 -1.31
CA THR A 46 5.14 -0.68 -2.23
C THR A 46 5.35 -2.10 -1.72
N TRP A 47 5.72 -3.01 -2.61
CA TRP A 47 6.08 -4.36 -2.19
C TRP A 47 7.26 -4.38 -1.21
N HIS A 48 8.21 -3.45 -1.34
CA HIS A 48 9.31 -3.31 -0.39
C HIS A 48 8.81 -2.90 1.00
N SER A 49 7.84 -1.98 1.06
CA SER A 49 7.20 -1.56 2.30
C SER A 49 6.45 -2.73 2.96
N LEU A 50 5.65 -3.49 2.19
CA LEU A 50 4.92 -4.66 2.71
C LEU A 50 5.83 -5.72 3.33
N ARG A 51 6.94 -6.04 2.66
CA ARG A 51 7.90 -7.06 3.12
C ARG A 51 8.52 -6.67 4.46
N ASN A 52 8.97 -5.42 4.55
CA ASN A 52 9.71 -4.89 5.70
C ASN A 52 8.83 -4.18 6.72
N SER A 53 7.51 -4.27 6.58
CA SER A 53 6.59 -3.52 7.41
C SER A 53 6.64 -4.00 8.87
N PRO A 54 6.82 -3.07 9.84
CA PRO A 54 6.75 -3.40 11.26
C PRO A 54 5.31 -3.51 11.78
N GLY A 55 4.31 -3.35 10.91
CA GLY A 55 2.90 -3.35 11.28
C GLY A 55 2.45 -4.64 11.96
N GLU A 56 1.54 -4.53 12.93
CA GLU A 56 1.05 -5.69 13.65
C GLU A 56 0.12 -6.53 12.76
N LYS A 57 -0.78 -5.89 12.01
CA LYS A 57 -1.79 -6.54 11.17
C LYS A 57 -1.15 -7.30 10.02
N ILE A 58 -0.17 -6.71 9.34
CA ILE A 58 0.57 -7.41 8.29
C ILE A 58 1.37 -8.61 8.85
N ASN A 59 1.93 -8.50 10.05
CA ASN A 59 2.63 -9.61 10.69
C ASN A 59 1.68 -10.71 11.18
N GLN A 60 0.47 -10.35 11.62
CA GLN A 60 -0.61 -11.30 11.89
C GLN A 60 -1.04 -12.00 10.60
N LEU A 61 -1.18 -11.29 9.47
CA LEU A 61 -1.51 -11.88 8.17
C LEU A 61 -0.49 -12.96 7.75
N LYS A 62 0.82 -12.69 7.89
CA LYS A 62 1.89 -13.68 7.61
C LYS A 62 1.71 -14.97 8.40
N ARG A 63 1.23 -14.89 9.63
CA ARG A 63 1.02 -16.06 10.51
C ARG A 63 -0.36 -16.71 10.34
N SER A 64 -1.31 -15.99 9.76
CA SER A 64 -2.71 -16.42 9.65
C SER A 64 -2.90 -17.58 8.67
N LEU A 65 -3.74 -18.53 9.05
CA LEU A 65 -4.30 -19.53 8.14
C LEU A 65 -5.59 -18.91 7.56
N LEU A 66 -5.52 -18.37 6.35
CA LEU A 66 -6.67 -17.75 5.66
C LEU A 66 -7.78 -18.75 5.28
N SER A 67 -7.78 -19.95 5.85
CA SER A 67 -8.74 -21.02 5.62
C SER A 67 -9.82 -21.12 6.72
N ILE A 68 -9.85 -20.19 7.67
CA ILE A 68 -10.77 -20.24 8.82
C ILE A 68 -12.18 -19.80 8.38
N PRO A 69 -13.23 -20.63 8.59
CA PRO A 69 -14.61 -20.25 8.27
C PRO A 69 -15.08 -19.08 9.14
N ASN A 70 -16.00 -18.27 8.62
CA ASN A 70 -16.57 -17.08 9.28
C ASN A 70 -15.56 -15.94 9.55
N THR A 71 -14.47 -15.87 8.79
CA THR A 71 -13.56 -14.72 8.85
C THR A 71 -14.16 -13.57 8.03
N ASP A 72 -14.24 -12.38 8.61
CA ASP A 72 -14.57 -11.16 7.86
C ASP A 72 -13.33 -10.67 7.11
N TYR A 73 -13.16 -11.17 5.88
CA TYR A 73 -12.03 -10.82 5.03
C TYR A 73 -12.04 -9.36 4.58
N ILE A 74 -13.22 -8.76 4.44
CA ILE A 74 -13.36 -7.35 4.04
C ILE A 74 -12.82 -6.46 5.16
N GLN A 75 -13.23 -6.73 6.41
CA GLN A 75 -12.72 -6.00 7.57
C GLN A 75 -11.21 -6.20 7.73
N LEU A 76 -10.73 -7.45 7.68
CA LEU A 76 -9.30 -7.74 7.82
C LEU A 76 -8.45 -7.02 6.75
N LEU A 77 -8.89 -7.05 5.50
CA LEU A 77 -8.20 -6.34 4.41
C LEU A 77 -8.24 -4.82 4.63
N SER A 78 -9.37 -4.27 5.10
CA SER A 78 -9.49 -2.84 5.43
C SER A 78 -8.55 -2.42 6.56
N GLU A 79 -8.36 -3.25 7.58
CA GLU A 79 -7.43 -2.96 8.68
C GLU A 79 -5.98 -2.91 8.18
N ILE A 80 -5.60 -3.83 7.30
CA ILE A 80 -4.27 -3.87 6.69
C ILE A 80 -4.07 -2.68 5.74
N ALA A 81 -5.06 -2.35 4.93
CA ALA A 81 -5.05 -1.17 4.06
C ALA A 81 -4.78 0.11 4.84
N LYS A 82 -5.48 0.30 5.96
CA LYS A 82 -5.27 1.42 6.87
C LYS A 82 -3.87 1.41 7.49
N GLU A 83 -3.38 0.26 7.94
CA GLU A 83 -2.04 0.13 8.54
C GLU A 83 -0.92 0.42 7.53
N GLN A 84 -1.07 -0.05 6.29
CA GLN A 84 -0.05 0.03 5.26
C GLN A 84 -0.17 1.25 4.35
N GLY A 85 -1.21 2.06 4.52
CA GLY A 85 -1.40 3.31 3.78
C GLY A 85 -1.81 3.12 2.32
N PHE A 86 -2.64 2.12 2.02
CA PHE A 86 -3.29 1.98 0.70
C PHE A 86 -4.81 1.98 0.84
N ASN A 87 -5.50 2.39 -0.22
CA ASN A 87 -6.95 2.32 -0.39
C ASN A 87 -7.35 1.03 -1.13
N ILE A 88 -8.56 0.56 -0.83
CA ILE A 88 -9.23 -0.55 -1.51
C ILE A 88 -10.44 0.01 -2.23
N THR A 89 -10.69 -0.42 -3.46
CA THR A 89 -11.91 -0.13 -4.20
C THR A 89 -12.49 -1.45 -4.72
N TYR A 90 -13.76 -1.69 -4.43
CA TYR A 90 -14.48 -2.85 -4.93
C TYR A 90 -15.28 -2.42 -6.17
N LEU A 91 -15.04 -3.10 -7.29
CA LEU A 91 -15.74 -2.90 -8.54
C LEU A 91 -16.57 -4.14 -8.83
N ASP A 92 -17.86 -4.07 -8.54
CA ASP A 92 -18.79 -5.14 -8.87
C ASP A 92 -18.99 -5.19 -10.39
N ILE A 93 -18.99 -6.40 -10.95
CA ILE A 93 -19.26 -6.63 -12.38
C ILE A 93 -20.75 -6.92 -12.51
N GLU A 94 -21.43 -6.13 -13.34
CA GLU A 94 -22.89 -6.23 -13.52
C GLU A 94 -23.27 -7.59 -14.16
N GLU A 95 -22.44 -8.10 -15.06
CA GLU A 95 -22.65 -9.40 -15.69
C GLU A 95 -22.30 -10.56 -14.76
N LEU A 96 -23.26 -11.48 -14.62
CA LEU A 96 -23.00 -12.78 -14.02
C LEU A 96 -21.98 -13.57 -14.86
N SER A 97 -21.15 -14.35 -14.18
CA SER A 97 -20.22 -15.28 -14.81
C SER A 97 -20.95 -16.38 -15.59
N ALA A 98 -20.21 -17.18 -16.36
CA ALA A 98 -20.76 -18.30 -17.15
C ALA A 98 -21.52 -19.35 -16.32
N ASN A 99 -21.24 -19.45 -15.01
CA ASN A 99 -21.95 -20.32 -14.07
C ASN A 99 -23.00 -19.57 -13.23
N GLY A 100 -23.36 -18.33 -13.60
CA GLY A 100 -24.41 -17.54 -12.95
C GLY A 100 -24.01 -16.93 -11.60
N GLN A 101 -22.71 -16.73 -11.33
CA GLN A 101 -22.22 -16.13 -10.09
C GLN A 101 -22.00 -14.62 -10.25
N TYR A 102 -22.20 -13.89 -9.16
CA TYR A 102 -21.79 -12.49 -9.04
C TYR A 102 -20.27 -12.41 -9.02
N GLN A 103 -19.72 -11.31 -9.53
CA GLN A 103 -18.29 -11.13 -9.65
C GLN A 103 -17.88 -9.75 -9.16
N CYS A 104 -16.66 -9.64 -8.63
CA CYS A 104 -16.11 -8.39 -8.13
C CYS A 104 -14.60 -8.33 -8.40
N LEU A 105 -14.08 -7.12 -8.61
CA LEU A 105 -12.65 -6.83 -8.60
C LEU A 105 -12.32 -5.96 -7.38
N ALA A 106 -11.38 -6.40 -6.55
CA ALA A 106 -10.78 -5.59 -5.50
C ALA A 106 -9.49 -4.95 -6.04
N GLU A 107 -9.53 -3.64 -6.28
CA GLU A 107 -8.36 -2.83 -6.61
C GLU A 107 -7.70 -2.30 -5.33
N LEU A 108 -6.41 -2.55 -5.19
CA LEU A 108 -5.57 -2.03 -4.13
C LEU A 108 -4.61 -1.01 -4.73
N SER A 109 -4.60 0.20 -4.19
CA SER A 109 -3.70 1.30 -4.59
C SER A 109 -2.24 1.11 -4.11
N THR A 110 -1.76 -0.13 -4.13
CA THR A 110 -0.35 -0.49 -3.95
C THR A 110 0.48 -0.01 -5.14
N SER A 111 1.81 -0.10 -5.04
CA SER A 111 2.72 0.15 -6.17
C SER A 111 3.59 -1.09 -6.46
N PRO A 112 3.38 -1.77 -7.62
CA PRO A 112 2.34 -1.52 -8.62
C PRO A 112 0.92 -1.77 -8.09
N ILE A 113 -0.10 -1.25 -8.79
CA ILE A 113 -1.52 -1.48 -8.48
C ILE A 113 -1.79 -2.98 -8.51
N THR A 114 -2.52 -3.48 -7.52
CA THR A 114 -2.91 -4.89 -7.43
C THR A 114 -4.41 -4.99 -7.64
N VAL A 115 -4.86 -5.91 -8.48
CA VAL A 115 -6.29 -6.21 -8.68
C VAL A 115 -6.52 -7.69 -8.42
N CYS A 116 -7.50 -8.02 -7.59
CA CYS A 116 -7.89 -9.39 -7.28
C CYS A 116 -9.36 -9.62 -7.65
N HIS A 117 -9.62 -10.72 -8.35
CA HIS A 117 -10.98 -11.13 -8.69
C HIS A 117 -11.59 -11.95 -7.56
N GLY A 118 -12.91 -11.84 -7.41
CA GLY A 118 -13.70 -12.72 -6.57
C GLY A 118 -15.05 -13.02 -7.19
N SER A 119 -15.65 -14.13 -6.76
CA SER A 119 -16.96 -14.60 -7.22
C SER A 119 -17.82 -15.13 -6.09
N GLY A 120 -19.14 -15.08 -6.23
CA GLY A 120 -20.04 -15.56 -5.19
C GLY A 120 -21.51 -15.62 -5.59
N ILE A 121 -22.33 -16.16 -4.69
CA ILE A 121 -23.79 -16.26 -4.87
C ILE A 121 -24.52 -14.91 -4.68
N SER A 122 -23.80 -13.88 -4.24
CA SER A 122 -24.27 -12.50 -4.07
C SER A 122 -23.09 -11.52 -4.26
N CYS A 123 -23.35 -10.23 -4.49
CA CYS A 123 -22.30 -9.21 -4.54
C CYS A 123 -21.43 -9.19 -3.27
N GLY A 124 -22.06 -9.29 -2.09
CA GLY A 124 -21.33 -9.33 -0.82
C GLY A 124 -20.41 -10.55 -0.69
N ASN A 125 -20.83 -11.72 -1.21
CA ASN A 125 -19.96 -12.89 -1.27
C ASN A 125 -18.82 -12.70 -2.27
N ALA A 126 -19.09 -12.12 -3.44
CA ALA A 126 -18.05 -11.85 -4.45
C ALA A 126 -17.00 -10.85 -3.94
N GLN A 127 -17.41 -9.80 -3.22
CA GLN A 127 -16.51 -8.85 -2.57
C GLN A 127 -15.67 -9.52 -1.47
N SER A 128 -16.29 -10.36 -0.64
CA SER A 128 -15.58 -11.11 0.40
C SER A 128 -14.56 -12.08 -0.19
N ASP A 129 -14.90 -12.77 -1.29
CA ASP A 129 -13.99 -13.65 -2.04
C ASP A 129 -12.83 -12.85 -2.67
N ALA A 130 -13.11 -11.68 -3.25
CA ALA A 130 -12.08 -10.80 -3.80
C ALA A 130 -11.13 -10.29 -2.71
N ALA A 131 -11.67 -9.95 -1.52
CA ALA A 131 -10.89 -9.55 -0.37
C ALA A 131 -10.00 -10.69 0.16
N HIS A 132 -10.54 -11.92 0.19
CA HIS A 132 -9.79 -13.11 0.55
C HIS A 132 -8.62 -13.35 -0.41
N ASN A 133 -8.85 -13.28 -1.72
CA ASN A 133 -7.81 -13.41 -2.73
C ASN A 133 -6.74 -12.31 -2.62
N ALA A 134 -7.15 -11.08 -2.31
CA ALA A 134 -6.22 -9.98 -2.03
C ALA A 134 -5.35 -10.23 -0.79
N LEU A 135 -5.92 -10.74 0.30
CA LEU A 135 -5.18 -11.12 1.51
C LEU A 135 -4.15 -12.22 1.23
N GLN A 136 -4.53 -13.24 0.43
CA GLN A 136 -3.60 -14.29 0.01
C GLN A 136 -2.42 -13.71 -0.80
N TYR A 137 -2.71 -12.81 -1.75
CA TYR A 137 -1.67 -12.16 -2.53
C TYR A 137 -0.74 -11.30 -1.66
N LEU A 138 -1.30 -10.45 -0.79
CA LEU A 138 -0.52 -9.62 0.13
C LEU A 138 0.38 -10.48 1.04
N LYS A 139 -0.12 -11.61 1.55
CA LYS A 139 0.67 -12.56 2.33
C LYS A 139 1.89 -13.07 1.56
N ILE A 140 1.68 -13.52 0.32
CA ILE A 140 2.77 -13.99 -0.55
C ILE A 140 3.81 -12.88 -0.77
N ILE A 141 3.36 -11.66 -1.08
CA ILE A 141 4.26 -10.53 -1.32
C ILE A 141 5.05 -10.16 -0.07
N ALA A 142 4.42 -10.21 1.10
CA ALA A 142 5.04 -9.86 2.37
C ALA A 142 6.03 -10.93 2.89
N GLU A 143 5.94 -12.17 2.40
CA GLU A 143 6.85 -13.28 2.73
C GLU A 143 7.97 -13.49 1.70
N ARG A 144 7.82 -12.96 0.48
CA ARG A 144 8.85 -13.05 -0.57
C ARG A 144 10.13 -12.32 -0.14
N LYS A 145 11.23 -13.09 -0.06
CA LYS A 145 12.60 -12.58 0.12
C LYS A 145 13.06 -11.86 -1.14
#